data_AF-A0A840YE59-F1
#
_entry.id   AF-A0A840YE59-F1
#
_cell.length_a   1.000
_cell.length_b   1.000
_cell.length_c   1.000
_cell.angle_alpha   90.00
_cell.angle_beta   90.00
_cell.angle_gamma   90.00
#
_symmetry.space_group_name_H-M   'P 1'
#
loop_
_entity.id
_entity.type
_entity.pdbx_description
1 polymer ?
#
loop_
_entity_poly.entity_id
_entity_poly.type
_entity_poly.pdbx_seq_one_letter_code
_entity_poly.pdbx_strand_id
1 'polypeptide(L)'
;MQQEDDPYSPTRLESGTLNSALLRNIEVLTERRHAEAAQAGLQERIADKITGFTGSMAFVYLHLVAFGFWITANLGWIPGVPQWDPSFVVLAMEASVEAIFLSTFVLISQNRMMSAADRRADLDLQINLLTEHEVTKLAGMVRAIAEKLDVAQAQDHEVREIERDVAPEAVLDVMDGKEEAPPG
;
A
#
# COMPACT_ATOMS: atom_id res chain seq x y z
N MET A 1 -9.08 -36.55 -53.23
CA MET A 1 -9.12 -35.33 -52.40
C MET A 1 -8.48 -35.69 -51.08
N GLN A 2 -7.22 -35.32 -50.92
CA GLN A 2 -6.41 -35.53 -49.71
C GLN A 2 -6.80 -34.47 -48.69
N GLN A 3 -7.22 -34.90 -47.51
CA GLN A 3 -7.36 -34.04 -46.34
C GLN A 3 -5.99 -34.07 -45.65
N GLU A 4 -5.26 -32.96 -45.71
CA GLU A 4 -4.02 -32.77 -44.95
C GLU A 4 -4.34 -32.79 -43.45
N ASP A 5 -3.71 -33.72 -42.73
CA ASP A 5 -3.64 -33.70 -41.27
C ASP A 5 -2.70 -32.55 -40.86
N ASP A 6 -3.29 -31.46 -40.39
CA ASP A 6 -2.57 -30.30 -39.84
C ASP A 6 -1.91 -30.68 -38.50
N PRO A 7 -0.57 -30.74 -38.41
CA PRO A 7 0.14 -31.14 -37.20
C PRO A 7 0.19 -30.04 -36.13
N TYR A 8 -0.36 -28.85 -36.40
CA TYR A 8 -0.27 -27.70 -35.49
C TYR A 8 -1.63 -27.30 -34.91
N SER A 9 -2.31 -28.25 -34.28
CA SER A 9 -3.36 -27.91 -33.31
C SER A 9 -2.70 -27.53 -31.98
N PRO A 10 -2.72 -26.25 -31.54
CA PRO A 10 -2.15 -25.89 -30.26
C PRO A 10 -2.90 -26.61 -29.13
N THR A 11 -2.11 -27.34 -28.36
CA THR A 11 -2.39 -27.99 -27.08
C THR A 11 -3.62 -27.44 -26.35
N ARG A 12 -4.73 -28.17 -26.44
CA ARG A 12 -5.99 -27.89 -25.73
C ARG A 12 -5.92 -28.23 -24.23
N LEU A 13 -4.72 -28.30 -23.62
CA LEU A 13 -4.49 -28.95 -22.32
C LEU A 13 -4.05 -28.05 -21.14
N GLU A 14 -3.93 -26.73 -21.28
CA GLU A 14 -3.33 -25.90 -20.21
C GLU A 14 -4.30 -24.93 -19.49
N SER A 15 -5.51 -24.71 -20.02
CA SER A 15 -6.44 -23.72 -19.44
C SER A 15 -7.16 -24.21 -18.18
N GLY A 16 -7.34 -25.52 -18.00
CA GLY A 16 -8.03 -26.09 -16.83
C GLY A 16 -7.13 -26.24 -15.59
N THR A 17 -5.86 -26.57 -15.79
CA THR A 17 -4.88 -26.83 -14.72
C THR A 17 -4.38 -25.54 -14.08
N LEU A 18 -3.99 -24.54 -14.88
CA LEU A 18 -3.57 -23.21 -14.42
C LEU A 18 -4.70 -22.51 -13.64
N ASN A 19 -5.94 -22.62 -14.13
CA ASN A 19 -7.11 -22.06 -13.46
C ASN A 19 -7.40 -22.77 -12.12
N SER A 20 -7.24 -24.10 -12.05
CA SER A 20 -7.39 -24.84 -10.79
C SER A 20 -6.31 -24.53 -9.75
N ALA A 21 -5.09 -24.22 -10.18
CA ALA A 21 -3.99 -23.82 -9.29
C ALA A 21 -4.17 -22.37 -8.81
N LEU A 22 -4.54 -21.45 -9.71
CA LEU A 22 -4.92 -20.08 -9.38
C LEU A 22 -6.10 -20.04 -8.42
N LEU A 23 -7.18 -20.79 -8.68
CA LEU A 23 -8.35 -20.86 -7.81
C LEU A 23 -7.98 -21.39 -6.42
N ARG A 24 -7.15 -22.44 -6.32
CA ARG A 24 -6.64 -22.94 -5.03
C ARG A 24 -5.81 -21.89 -4.29
N ASN A 25 -4.94 -21.17 -5.00
CA ASN A 25 -4.11 -20.13 -4.40
C ASN A 25 -4.96 -18.94 -3.92
N ILE A 26 -5.99 -18.56 -4.69
CA ILE A 26 -6.95 -17.52 -4.29
C ILE A 26 -7.72 -17.97 -3.06
N GLU A 27 -8.18 -19.22 -2.99
CA GLU A 27 -8.87 -19.77 -1.82
C GLU A 27 -7.97 -19.70 -0.57
N VAL A 28 -6.73 -20.16 -0.66
CA VAL A 28 -5.76 -20.15 0.46
C VAL A 28 -5.42 -18.74 0.92
N LEU A 29 -5.24 -17.79 -0.01
CA LEU A 29 -5.00 -16.39 0.32
C LEU A 29 -6.22 -15.73 0.96
N THR A 30 -7.41 -16.09 0.49
CA THR A 30 -8.68 -15.59 1.03
C THR A 30 -8.92 -16.12 2.44
N GLU A 31 -8.70 -17.42 2.67
CA GLU A 31 -8.74 -18.05 3.99
C GLU A 31 -7.72 -17.45 4.95
N ARG A 32 -6.48 -17.21 4.51
CA ARG A 32 -5.47 -16.53 5.34
C ARG A 32 -5.90 -15.12 5.73
N ARG A 33 -6.36 -14.31 4.76
CA ARG A 33 -6.88 -12.97 5.06
C ARG A 33 -8.07 -13.00 5.99
N HIS A 34 -8.97 -13.97 5.84
CA HIS A 34 -10.10 -14.14 6.75
C HIS A 34 -9.66 -14.60 8.15
N ALA A 35 -8.67 -15.47 8.26
CA ALA A 35 -8.11 -15.90 9.54
C ALA A 35 -7.35 -14.75 10.24
N GLU A 36 -6.57 -13.96 9.50
CA GLU A 36 -5.91 -12.75 9.98
C GLU A 36 -6.92 -11.68 10.40
N ALA A 37 -7.98 -11.46 9.62
CA ALA A 37 -9.06 -10.54 9.96
C ALA A 37 -9.95 -11.03 11.12
N ALA A 38 -10.06 -12.34 11.33
CA ALA A 38 -10.75 -12.93 12.48
C ALA A 38 -9.89 -12.85 13.75
N GLN A 39 -8.55 -12.83 13.61
CA GLN A 39 -7.61 -12.60 14.71
C GLN A 39 -7.40 -11.11 15.00
N ALA A 40 -7.73 -10.22 14.07
CA ALA A 40 -7.77 -8.78 14.29
C ALA A 40 -8.76 -8.49 15.43
N GLY A 41 -8.22 -8.26 16.63
CA GLY A 41 -8.99 -8.09 17.85
C GLY A 41 -9.99 -6.93 17.76
N LEU A 42 -10.88 -6.87 18.76
CA LEU A 42 -11.84 -5.76 18.93
C LEU A 42 -11.16 -4.38 18.83
N GLN A 43 -9.93 -4.26 19.33
CA GLN A 43 -9.14 -3.03 19.29
C GLN A 43 -8.74 -2.61 17.87
N GLU A 44 -8.29 -3.55 17.03
CA GLU A 44 -7.91 -3.28 15.63
C GLU A 44 -9.12 -2.79 14.82
N ARG A 45 -10.26 -3.47 15.00
CA ARG A 45 -11.52 -3.10 14.32
C ARG A 45 -12.05 -1.74 14.75
N ILE A 46 -11.87 -1.39 16.03
CA ILE A 46 -12.21 -0.06 16.55
C ILE A 46 -11.24 0.98 15.98
N ALA A 47 -9.94 0.70 15.95
CA ALA A 47 -8.93 1.60 15.40
C ALA A 47 -9.17 1.92 13.93
N ASP A 48 -9.53 0.93 13.11
CA ASP A 48 -9.84 1.14 11.68
C ASP A 48 -11.10 1.98 11.47
N LYS A 49 -12.15 1.75 12.28
CA LYS A 49 -13.36 2.59 12.24
C LYS A 49 -13.07 4.04 12.63
N ILE A 50 -12.30 4.24 13.70
CA ILE A 50 -11.92 5.59 14.17
C ILE A 50 -11.03 6.27 13.13
N THR A 51 -10.08 5.55 12.53
CA THR A 51 -9.21 6.05 11.45
C THR A 51 -10.05 6.61 10.29
N GLY A 52 -11.02 5.84 9.80
CA GLY A 52 -11.90 6.29 8.71
C GLY A 52 -12.83 7.43 9.11
N PHE A 53 -13.25 7.49 10.38
CA PHE A 53 -14.16 8.50 10.89
C PHE A 53 -13.47 9.85 11.12
N THR A 54 -12.34 9.87 11.84
CA THR A 54 -11.60 11.11 12.17
C THR A 54 -11.00 11.77 10.93
N GLY A 55 -10.71 11.00 9.88
CA GLY A 55 -10.24 11.54 8.60
C GLY A 55 -11.33 12.08 7.67
N SER A 56 -12.61 12.00 8.04
CA SER A 56 -13.75 12.34 7.18
C SER A 56 -14.31 13.74 7.44
N MET A 57 -14.81 14.41 6.39
CA MET A 57 -15.53 15.69 6.53
C MET A 57 -16.82 15.56 7.36
N ALA A 58 -17.41 14.36 7.42
CA ALA A 58 -18.59 14.09 8.25
C ALA A 58 -18.32 14.36 9.74
N PHE A 59 -17.11 14.07 10.21
CA PHE A 59 -16.67 14.34 11.58
C PHE A 59 -16.70 15.83 11.90
N VAL A 60 -16.20 16.66 10.98
CA VAL A 60 -16.16 18.11 11.11
C VAL A 60 -17.58 18.69 11.18
N TYR A 61 -18.48 18.24 10.30
CA TYR A 61 -19.88 18.69 10.33
C TYR A 61 -20.60 18.26 11.62
N LEU A 62 -20.35 17.04 12.11
CA LEU A 62 -20.91 16.58 13.39
C LEU A 62 -20.50 17.50 14.55
N HIS A 63 -19.21 17.85 14.64
CA HIS A 63 -18.71 18.76 15.69
C HIS A 63 -19.26 20.17 15.54
N LEU A 64 -19.33 20.68 14.30
CA LEU A 64 -19.89 22.00 14.03
C LEU A 64 -21.36 22.09 14.49
N VAL A 65 -22.15 21.06 14.20
CA VAL A 65 -23.56 20.99 14.63
C VAL A 65 -23.65 20.80 16.14
N ALA A 66 -22.83 19.92 16.74
CA ALA A 66 -22.85 19.66 18.18
C ALA A 66 -22.47 20.92 19.00
N PHE A 67 -21.35 21.56 18.68
CA PHE A 67 -20.92 22.79 19.36
C PHE A 67 -21.85 23.96 19.03
N GLY A 68 -22.32 24.09 17.78
CA GLY A 68 -23.30 25.10 17.39
C GLY A 68 -24.62 24.95 18.15
N PHE A 69 -25.10 23.71 18.32
CA PHE A 69 -26.28 23.41 19.13
C PHE A 69 -26.05 23.75 20.61
N TRP A 70 -24.90 23.38 21.19
CA TRP A 70 -24.57 23.73 22.57
C TRP A 70 -24.56 25.24 22.80
N ILE A 71 -23.91 26.00 21.90
CA ILE A 71 -23.81 27.45 21.98
C ILE A 71 -25.20 28.09 21.87
N THR A 72 -26.00 27.70 20.86
CA THR A 72 -27.33 28.27 20.63
C THR A 72 -28.32 27.93 21.75
N ALA A 73 -28.26 26.71 22.30
CA ALA A 73 -29.05 26.31 23.47
C ALA A 73 -28.66 27.13 24.72
N ASN A 74 -27.36 27.37 24.93
CA ASN A 74 -26.85 28.10 26.09
C ASN A 74 -27.00 29.63 25.97
N LEU A 75 -27.18 30.17 24.74
CA LEU A 75 -27.50 31.60 24.49
C LEU A 75 -28.92 32.00 24.93
N GLY A 76 -29.74 31.06 25.42
CA GLY A 76 -31.09 31.34 25.89
C GLY A 76 -32.10 31.60 24.78
N TRP A 77 -31.79 31.24 23.54
CA TRP A 77 -32.74 31.31 22.41
C TRP A 77 -33.85 30.25 22.51
N ILE A 78 -33.71 29.27 23.39
CA ILE A 78 -34.72 28.24 23.67
C ILE A 78 -35.53 28.67 24.91
N PRO A 79 -36.82 28.98 24.77
CA PRO A 79 -37.65 29.35 25.91
C PRO A 79 -37.75 28.16 26.89
N GLY A 80 -37.33 28.37 28.14
CA GLY A 80 -37.43 27.37 29.23
C GLY A 80 -36.13 26.66 29.62
N VAL A 81 -35.02 26.88 28.90
CA VAL A 81 -33.71 26.34 29.28
C VAL A 81 -32.87 27.43 29.97
N PRO A 82 -32.55 27.30 31.27
CA PRO A 82 -31.61 28.20 31.93
C PRO A 82 -30.19 28.00 31.39
N GLN A 83 -29.42 29.08 31.29
CA GLN A 83 -28.00 29.05 30.91
C GLN A 83 -27.22 28.13 31.87
N TRP A 84 -26.73 26.99 31.36
CA TRP A 84 -26.07 25.96 32.16
C TRP A 84 -24.54 26.07 32.15
N ASP A 85 -23.97 26.78 31.18
CA ASP A 85 -22.52 26.92 30.97
C ASP A 85 -22.18 28.38 30.56
N PRO A 86 -22.47 29.39 31.41
CA PRO A 86 -22.42 30.80 31.00
C PRO A 86 -21.04 31.27 30.51
N SER A 87 -19.97 30.61 30.97
CA SER A 87 -18.58 30.91 30.60
C SER A 87 -18.03 30.01 29.48
N PHE A 88 -18.81 29.03 29.00
CA PHE A 88 -18.39 28.00 28.04
C PHE A 88 -17.19 27.15 28.50
N VAL A 89 -16.90 27.15 29.81
CA VAL A 89 -15.75 26.44 30.37
C VAL A 89 -15.98 24.93 30.31
N VAL A 90 -17.22 24.46 30.51
CA VAL A 90 -17.54 23.03 30.42
C VAL A 90 -17.36 22.53 28.99
N LEU A 91 -17.88 23.25 28.00
CA LEU A 91 -17.67 22.93 26.58
C LEU A 91 -16.17 22.92 26.23
N ALA A 92 -15.41 23.91 26.69
CA ALA A 92 -13.98 23.98 26.40
C ALA A 92 -13.18 22.82 27.04
N MET A 93 -13.54 22.41 28.27
CA MET A 93 -12.90 21.26 28.92
C MET A 93 -13.18 19.96 28.17
N GLU A 94 -14.44 19.71 27.79
CA GLU A 94 -14.83 18.52 27.03
C GLU A 94 -14.12 18.47 25.67
N ALA A 95 -14.16 19.56 24.91
CA ALA A 95 -13.49 19.67 23.63
C ALA A 95 -11.96 19.46 23.74
N SER A 96 -11.34 19.89 24.84
CA SER A 96 -9.91 19.69 25.08
C SER A 96 -9.57 18.22 25.33
N VAL A 97 -10.39 17.52 26.13
CA VAL A 97 -10.22 16.08 26.36
C VAL A 97 -10.43 15.30 25.06
N GLU A 98 -11.49 15.62 24.32
CA GLU A 98 -11.77 15.04 23.01
C GLU A 98 -10.61 15.24 22.03
N ALA A 99 -10.05 16.45 21.95
CA ALA A 99 -8.91 16.75 21.09
C ALA A 99 -7.66 15.89 21.39
N ILE A 100 -7.38 15.59 22.66
CA ILE A 100 -6.27 14.71 23.05
C ILE A 100 -6.50 13.27 22.55
N PHE A 101 -7.72 12.76 22.71
CA PHE A 101 -8.08 11.43 22.19
C PHE A 101 -7.96 11.39 20.67
N LEU A 102 -8.52 12.38 19.97
CA LEU A 102 -8.44 12.47 18.51
C LEU A 102 -7.01 12.53 18.01
N SER A 103 -6.17 13.39 18.61
CA SER A 103 -4.75 13.51 18.26
C SER A 103 -4.03 12.18 18.42
N THR A 104 -4.28 11.46 19.52
CA THR A 104 -3.70 10.14 19.77
C THR A 104 -4.17 9.13 18.72
N PHE A 105 -5.46 9.10 18.38
CA PHE A 105 -5.98 8.20 17.35
C PHE A 105 -5.43 8.53 15.95
N VAL A 106 -5.29 9.82 15.62
CA VAL A 106 -4.65 10.27 14.38
C VAL A 106 -3.20 9.81 14.35
N LEU A 107 -2.45 9.96 15.45
CA LEU A 107 -1.05 9.52 15.51
C LEU A 107 -0.92 8.00 15.34
N ILE A 108 -1.77 7.21 16.01
CA ILE A 108 -1.81 5.75 15.85
C ILE A 108 -2.13 5.38 14.39
N SER A 109 -3.11 6.06 13.79
CA SER A 109 -3.45 5.86 12.38
C SER A 109 -2.30 6.21 11.45
N GLN A 110 -1.64 7.34 11.67
CA GLN A 110 -0.50 7.78 10.88
C GLN A 110 0.66 6.79 10.99
N ASN A 111 0.97 6.32 12.19
CA ASN A 111 2.02 5.32 12.40
C ASN A 111 1.74 4.01 11.65
N ARG A 112 0.48 3.55 11.65
CA ARG A 112 0.06 2.35 10.91
C ARG A 112 0.17 2.56 9.40
N MET A 113 -0.29 3.70 8.89
CA MET A 113 -0.16 4.05 7.46
C MET A 113 1.30 4.17 7.03
N MET A 114 2.16 4.77 7.87
CA MET A 114 3.59 4.91 7.62
C MET A 114 4.27 3.54 7.54
N SER A 115 4.01 2.64 8.50
CA SER A 115 4.55 1.28 8.45
C SER A 115 4.07 0.49 7.22
N ALA A 116 2.81 0.68 6.80
CA ALA A 116 2.30 0.05 5.59
C ALA A 116 2.92 0.63 4.30
N ALA A 117 3.20 1.94 4.28
CA ALA A 117 3.85 2.61 3.17
C ALA A 117 5.32 2.18 3.02
N ASP A 118 6.03 2.05 4.15
CA ASP A 118 7.42 1.61 4.22
C ASP A 118 7.59 0.20 3.62
N ARG A 119 6.78 -0.77 4.07
CA ARG A 119 6.77 -2.13 3.48
C ARG A 119 6.48 -2.15 1.99
N ARG A 120 5.63 -1.23 1.49
CA ARG A 120 5.34 -1.14 0.05
C ARG A 120 6.56 -0.60 -0.71
N ALA A 121 7.23 0.40 -0.15
CA ALA A 121 8.45 0.95 -0.75
C ALA A 121 9.55 -0.12 -0.86
N ASP A 122 9.73 -0.95 0.17
CA ASP A 122 10.68 -2.06 0.13
C ASP A 122 10.35 -3.10 -0.95
N LEU A 123 9.07 -3.47 -1.08
CA LEU A 123 8.61 -4.39 -2.12
C LEU A 123 8.77 -3.81 -3.52
N ASP A 124 8.43 -2.53 -3.70
CA ASP A 124 8.58 -1.83 -4.98
C ASP A 124 10.05 -1.75 -5.38
N LEU A 125 10.96 -1.50 -4.43
CA LEU A 125 12.41 -1.53 -4.67
C LEU A 125 12.87 -2.92 -5.11
N GLN A 126 12.44 -3.99 -4.41
CA GLN A 126 12.79 -5.36 -4.78
C GLN A 126 12.29 -5.74 -6.18
N ILE A 127 11.04 -5.38 -6.51
CA ILE A 127 10.47 -5.61 -7.84
C ILE A 127 11.26 -4.86 -8.90
N ASN A 128 11.65 -3.60 -8.65
CA ASN A 128 12.47 -2.83 -9.58
C ASN A 128 13.85 -3.47 -9.79
N LEU A 129 14.53 -3.91 -8.74
CA LEU A 129 15.84 -4.57 -8.86
C LEU A 129 15.75 -5.89 -9.62
N LEU A 130 14.70 -6.69 -9.37
CA LEU A 130 14.45 -7.92 -10.12
C LEU A 130 14.15 -7.63 -11.59
N THR A 131 13.32 -6.63 -11.86
CA THR A 131 12.97 -6.21 -13.22
C THR A 131 14.22 -5.73 -13.97
N GLU A 132 15.07 -4.93 -13.33
CA GLU A 132 16.34 -4.48 -13.90
C GLU A 132 17.23 -5.67 -14.26
N HIS A 133 17.36 -6.65 -13.36
CA HIS A 133 18.12 -7.88 -13.62
C HIS A 133 17.58 -8.66 -14.84
N GLU A 134 16.26 -8.82 -14.93
CA GLU A 134 15.61 -9.52 -16.04
C GLU A 134 15.78 -8.75 -17.36
N VAL A 135 15.65 -7.42 -17.35
CA VAL A 135 15.86 -6.55 -18.51
C VAL A 135 17.30 -6.65 -19.00
N THR A 136 18.30 -6.58 -18.11
CA THR A 136 19.71 -6.74 -18.49
C THR A 136 19.98 -8.12 -19.08
N LYS A 137 19.38 -9.17 -18.51
CA LYS A 137 19.49 -10.53 -19.06
C LYS A 137 18.85 -10.64 -20.45
N LEU A 138 17.68 -10.04 -20.65
CA LEU A 138 17.01 -9.98 -21.94
C LEU A 138 17.85 -9.21 -22.96
N ALA A 139 18.42 -8.05 -22.59
CA ALA A 139 19.32 -7.28 -23.43
C ALA A 139 20.53 -8.11 -23.87
N GLY A 140 21.17 -8.82 -22.93
CA GLY A 140 22.29 -9.72 -23.23
C GLY A 140 21.90 -10.87 -24.19
N MET A 141 20.72 -11.46 -24.02
CA MET A 141 20.22 -12.49 -24.94
C MET A 141 19.92 -11.91 -26.34
N VAL A 142 19.32 -10.72 -26.41
CA VAL A 142 19.03 -10.02 -27.68
C VAL A 142 20.34 -9.69 -28.40
N ARG A 143 21.37 -9.23 -27.70
CA ARG A 143 22.70 -9.00 -28.31
C ARG A 143 23.29 -10.29 -28.86
N ALA A 144 23.27 -11.38 -28.09
CA ALA A 144 23.80 -12.66 -28.55
C ALA A 144 23.10 -13.15 -29.84
N ILE A 145 21.81 -12.88 -29.99
CA ILE A 145 21.06 -13.14 -31.24
C ILE A 145 21.50 -12.19 -32.36
N ALA A 146 21.63 -10.89 -32.09
CA ALA A 146 22.05 -9.88 -33.07
C ALA A 146 23.46 -10.17 -33.63
N GLU A 147 24.39 -10.59 -32.79
CA GLU A 147 25.73 -11.03 -33.19
C GLU A 147 25.68 -12.27 -34.10
N LYS A 148 24.78 -13.23 -33.82
CA LYS A 148 24.61 -14.42 -34.68
C LYS A 148 24.00 -14.11 -36.04
N LEU A 149 23.22 -13.03 -36.13
CA LEU A 149 22.56 -12.59 -37.36
C LEU A 149 23.39 -11.56 -38.15
N ASP A 150 24.61 -11.25 -37.70
CA ASP A 150 25.53 -10.29 -38.31
C ASP A 150 24.92 -8.89 -38.50
N VAL A 151 24.07 -8.49 -37.54
CA VAL A 151 23.40 -7.18 -37.55
C VAL A 151 24.41 -6.13 -37.13
N ALA A 152 24.75 -5.21 -38.05
CA ALA A 152 25.79 -4.19 -37.88
C ALA A 152 25.59 -3.28 -36.65
N GLN A 153 24.35 -3.15 -36.12
CA GLN A 153 24.05 -2.39 -34.90
C GLN A 153 24.49 -3.08 -33.59
N ALA A 154 24.87 -4.36 -33.57
CA ALA A 154 25.28 -5.06 -32.34
C ALA A 154 26.59 -4.50 -31.72
N GLN A 155 27.34 -3.69 -32.46
CA GLN A 155 28.59 -3.09 -32.00
C GLN A 155 28.45 -1.66 -31.49
N ASP A 156 27.25 -1.07 -31.53
CA ASP A 156 27.02 0.32 -31.17
C ASP A 156 27.33 0.57 -29.68
N HIS A 157 27.96 1.71 -29.39
CA HIS A 157 28.44 2.06 -28.05
C HIS A 157 27.28 2.18 -27.04
N GLU A 158 26.13 2.66 -27.52
CA GLU A 158 24.91 2.87 -26.74
C GLU A 158 24.30 1.54 -26.23
N VAL A 159 24.40 0.45 -27.01
CA VAL A 159 23.92 -0.90 -26.60
C VAL A 159 24.83 -1.54 -25.56
N ARG A 160 26.14 -1.22 -25.58
CA ARG A 160 27.11 -1.69 -24.58
C ARG A 160 27.01 -0.95 -23.25
N GLU A 161 26.51 0.28 -23.25
CA GLU A 161 26.35 1.11 -22.06
C GLU A 161 25.15 0.67 -21.20
N ILE A 162 24.05 0.21 -21.83
CA ILE A 162 22.87 -0.36 -21.15
C ILE A 162 23.23 -1.60 -20.31
N GLU A 163 24.24 -2.38 -20.69
CA GLU A 163 24.71 -3.53 -19.91
C GLU A 163 25.65 -3.19 -18.76
N ARG A 164 26.21 -1.97 -18.76
CA ARG A 164 27.26 -1.60 -17.82
C ARG A 164 26.70 -1.02 -16.53
N ASP A 165 25.44 -0.61 -16.51
CA ASP A 165 24.80 -0.08 -15.32
C ASP A 165 23.93 -1.14 -14.62
N VAL A 166 24.15 -1.20 -13.30
CA VAL A 166 23.41 -1.94 -12.27
C VAL A 166 23.74 -3.44 -12.15
N ALA A 167 24.75 -3.74 -11.34
CA ALA A 167 24.79 -5.00 -10.59
C ALA A 167 23.86 -4.85 -9.36
N PRO A 168 22.69 -5.52 -9.31
CA PRO A 168 21.72 -5.35 -8.22
C PRO A 168 22.30 -5.67 -6.84
N GLU A 169 23.20 -6.66 -6.79
CA GLU A 169 23.96 -7.10 -5.60
C GLU A 169 24.73 -5.92 -4.97
N ALA A 170 25.30 -5.02 -5.80
CA ALA A 170 26.09 -3.88 -5.31
C ALA A 170 25.23 -2.75 -4.71
N VAL A 171 23.94 -2.72 -5.00
CA VAL A 171 22.99 -1.75 -4.41
C VAL A 171 22.44 -2.29 -3.09
N LEU A 172 22.16 -3.60 -3.01
CA LEU A 172 21.69 -4.26 -1.79
C LEU A 172 22.73 -4.25 -0.65
N ASP A 173 24.00 -4.53 -0.95
CA ASP A 173 25.11 -4.49 0.04
C ASP A 173 25.30 -3.10 0.68
N VAL A 174 24.94 -2.02 -0.03
CA VAL A 174 25.04 -0.64 0.48
C VAL A 174 23.90 -0.30 1.44
N MET A 175 22.76 -0.98 1.34
CA MET A 175 21.63 -0.79 2.26
C MET A 175 21.85 -1.56 3.56
N ASP A 176 22.27 -2.82 3.48
CA ASP A 176 22.57 -3.65 4.67
C ASP A 176 23.77 -3.10 5.46
N GLY A 177 24.78 -2.55 4.78
CA GLY A 177 25.98 -1.99 5.42
C GLY A 177 25.76 -0.69 6.21
N LYS A 178 24.58 -0.06 6.15
CA LYS A 178 24.26 1.15 6.93
C LYS A 178 23.53 0.87 8.25
N GLU A 179 23.04 -0.36 8.46
CA GLU A 179 22.30 -0.72 9.68
C GLU A 179 23.21 -1.21 10.82
N GLU A 180 24.49 -1.49 10.55
CA GLU A 180 25.47 -2.01 11.53
C GLU A 180 26.42 -0.96 12.14
N ALA A 181 26.21 0.34 11.93
CA ALA A 181 27.04 1.36 12.60
C ALA A 181 26.43 1.76 13.96
N PRO A 182 26.98 1.29 15.11
CA PRO A 182 26.51 1.76 16.41
C PRO A 182 26.83 3.26 16.57
N PRO A 183 25.96 4.04 17.23
CA PRO A 183 26.25 5.44 17.50
C PRO A 183 27.46 5.53 18.44
N GLY A 184 28.54 6.14 17.93
CA GLY A 184 29.71 6.53 18.72
C GLY A 184 29.46 7.78 19.53
#